data_AF-A0A7X9AR80-F1
#
_entry.id   AF-A0A7X9AR80-F1
#
_cell.length_a   1.000
_cell.length_b   1.000
_cell.length_c   1.000
_cell.angle_alpha   90.00
_cell.angle_beta   90.00
_cell.angle_gamma   90.00
#
_symmetry.space_group_name_H-M   'P 1'
#
loop_
_entity.id
_entity.type
_entity.pdbx_description
1 polymer ?
#
loop_
_entity_poly.entity_id
_entity_poly.type
_entity_poly.pdbx_seq_one_letter_code
_entity_poly.pdbx_strand_id
1 'polypeptide(L)'
;MNKKNRLVAVLLTVALLLLAFLLAHSSRQAKPVTTPAASNAAAEAESDAATSSTAATLAAEGHSTTAAKATPAYIKLGAPLANSPEEQAVLVELQDLMDDAGRHSEAKAKAIAMAASGSDLQQIAAVNALRWIGGSDAKKTLTQLMGSAGEEVSGEALRALTHLLTEDLVAERPDPFDPALWKDAIQNAYNDAERESLFVLLSAHPPKDVVPVLLDLQESKDNSLAELATEYLETNTNGTEILNREQGEEWLAEHLQEQENIKTEEELEKERDAATNPQDLPRFAELKRILAEEAAKAENTENAEKKD
;
A
#
# COMPACT_ATOMS: atom_id res chain seq x y z
N MET A 1 20.73 -21.83 -9.42
CA MET A 1 20.43 -20.68 -10.29
C MET A 1 21.48 -19.61 -10.03
N ASN A 2 22.12 -19.04 -11.06
CA ASN A 2 23.20 -18.06 -10.88
C ASN A 2 22.64 -16.73 -10.30
N LYS A 3 23.35 -16.04 -9.38
CA LYS A 3 22.85 -14.83 -8.68
C LYS A 3 22.35 -13.74 -9.63
N LYS A 4 23.01 -13.57 -10.78
CA LYS A 4 22.59 -12.65 -11.86
C LYS A 4 21.23 -13.01 -12.46
N ASN A 5 20.87 -14.30 -12.51
CA ASN A 5 19.60 -14.75 -13.05
C ASN A 5 18.44 -14.54 -12.05
N ARG A 6 18.72 -14.40 -10.75
CA ARG A 6 17.71 -14.06 -9.74
C ARG A 6 17.38 -12.57 -9.74
N LEU A 7 18.39 -11.71 -9.78
CA LEU A 7 18.21 -10.25 -9.89
C LEU A 7 17.43 -9.86 -11.16
N VAL A 8 17.77 -10.47 -12.30
CA VAL A 8 17.05 -10.25 -13.56
C VAL A 8 15.61 -10.75 -13.48
N ALA A 9 15.34 -11.85 -12.77
CA ALA A 9 13.98 -12.36 -12.59
C ALA A 9 13.11 -11.44 -11.71
N VAL A 10 13.67 -10.92 -10.61
CA VAL A 10 12.98 -9.97 -9.73
C VAL A 10 12.66 -8.66 -10.45
N LEU A 11 13.65 -8.08 -11.16
CA LEU A 11 13.45 -6.86 -11.94
C LEU A 11 12.42 -7.05 -13.07
N LEU A 12 12.42 -8.20 -13.76
CA LEU A 12 11.40 -8.49 -14.77
C LEU A 12 10.00 -8.60 -14.16
N THR A 13 9.89 -9.17 -12.96
CA THR A 13 8.60 -9.37 -12.29
C THR A 13 8.00 -8.04 -11.84
N VAL A 14 8.83 -7.15 -11.28
CA VAL A 14 8.42 -5.78 -10.91
C VAL A 14 8.01 -4.98 -12.15
N ALA A 15 8.79 -5.06 -13.24
CA ALA A 15 8.46 -4.39 -14.49
C ALA A 15 7.15 -4.90 -15.13
N LEU A 16 6.89 -6.22 -15.06
CA LEU A 16 5.65 -6.83 -15.54
C LEU A 16 4.43 -6.41 -14.72
N LEU A 17 4.57 -6.30 -13.40
CA LEU A 17 3.51 -5.80 -12.52
C LEU A 17 3.18 -4.33 -12.80
N LEU A 18 4.19 -3.48 -12.98
CA LEU A 18 4.01 -2.07 -13.34
C LEU A 18 3.36 -1.90 -14.73
N LEU A 19 3.76 -2.72 -15.71
CA LEU A 19 3.19 -2.67 -17.05
C LEU A 19 1.73 -3.16 -17.08
N ALA A 20 1.41 -4.22 -16.35
CA ALA A 20 0.03 -4.71 -16.22
C ALA A 20 -0.88 -3.65 -15.56
N PHE A 21 -0.36 -2.93 -14.56
CA PHE A 21 -1.06 -1.84 -13.91
C PHE A 21 -1.31 -0.64 -14.84
N LEU A 22 -0.31 -0.22 -15.62
CA LEU A 22 -0.44 0.87 -16.59
C LEU A 22 -1.44 0.55 -17.73
N LEU A 23 -1.47 -0.70 -18.19
CA LEU A 23 -2.43 -1.16 -19.19
C LEU A 23 -3.87 -1.22 -18.65
N ALA A 24 -4.04 -1.66 -17.40
CA ALA A 24 -5.33 -1.64 -16.71
C ALA A 24 -5.85 -0.22 -16.46
N HIS A 25 -4.94 0.75 -16.25
CA HIS A 25 -5.29 2.14 -16.02
C HIS A 25 -5.64 2.89 -17.32
N SER A 26 -4.91 2.62 -18.41
CA SER A 26 -5.15 3.25 -19.73
C SER A 26 -6.49 2.84 -20.35
N SER A 27 -6.97 1.63 -20.06
CA SER A 27 -8.26 1.13 -20.54
C SER A 27 -9.48 1.80 -19.88
N ARG A 28 -9.30 2.60 -18.81
CA ARG A 28 -10.41 3.27 -18.09
C ARG A 28 -10.80 4.64 -18.65
N GLN A 29 -10.09 5.20 -19.64
CA GLN A 29 -10.35 6.57 -20.13
C GLN A 29 -11.11 6.68 -21.47
N ALA A 30 -11.48 5.58 -22.13
CA ALA A 30 -12.29 5.65 -23.35
C ALA A 30 -13.79 5.76 -23.03
N LYS A 31 -14.37 6.97 -23.14
CA LYS A 31 -15.83 7.18 -23.09
C LYS A 31 -16.51 6.63 -24.36
N PRO A 32 -17.59 5.84 -24.25
CA PRO A 32 -18.37 5.44 -25.42
C PRO A 32 -19.40 6.51 -25.80
N VAL A 33 -19.47 6.82 -27.09
CA VAL A 33 -20.52 7.61 -27.74
C VAL A 33 -21.78 6.76 -27.87
N THR A 34 -22.92 7.28 -27.41
CA THR A 34 -24.23 6.65 -27.52
C THR A 34 -24.92 7.02 -28.83
N THR A 35 -25.54 6.04 -29.50
CA THR A 35 -26.70 6.22 -30.39
C THR A 35 -27.52 4.92 -30.42
N PRO A 36 -28.87 4.94 -30.41
CA PRO A 36 -29.72 3.77 -30.16
C PRO A 36 -30.32 3.16 -31.44
N ALA A 37 -30.77 1.89 -31.38
CA ALA A 37 -32.13 1.42 -31.75
C ALA A 37 -32.21 -0.07 -32.19
N ALA A 38 -33.40 -0.64 -31.92
CA ALA A 38 -34.08 -1.81 -32.51
C ALA A 38 -33.64 -3.22 -32.05
N SER A 39 -34.46 -3.97 -31.29
CA SER A 39 -35.72 -4.67 -31.65
C SER A 39 -35.48 -6.10 -32.15
N ASN A 40 -35.80 -7.11 -31.35
CA ASN A 40 -36.85 -8.09 -31.66
C ASN A 40 -36.99 -9.18 -30.57
N ALA A 41 -38.24 -9.56 -30.35
CA ALA A 41 -38.71 -10.64 -29.50
C ALA A 41 -38.64 -12.00 -30.21
N ALA A 42 -38.54 -13.09 -29.44
CA ALA A 42 -39.57 -14.15 -29.30
C ALA A 42 -39.01 -15.56 -29.00
N ALA A 43 -39.77 -16.26 -28.17
CA ALA A 43 -40.05 -17.71 -28.15
C ALA A 43 -39.22 -18.68 -27.28
N GLU A 44 -39.93 -19.16 -26.25
CA GLU A 44 -39.94 -20.43 -25.48
C GLU A 44 -39.32 -21.69 -26.12
N ALA A 45 -38.75 -22.57 -25.27
CA ALA A 45 -39.24 -23.95 -25.03
C ALA A 45 -38.34 -24.74 -24.04
N GLU A 46 -38.99 -25.60 -23.25
CA GLU A 46 -38.48 -26.54 -22.24
C GLU A 46 -37.65 -27.71 -22.81
N SER A 47 -36.79 -28.34 -21.99
CA SER A 47 -36.64 -29.81 -21.88
C SER A 47 -35.46 -30.21 -20.97
N ASP A 48 -35.76 -31.12 -20.04
CA ASP A 48 -34.84 -31.91 -19.21
C ASP A 48 -33.84 -32.76 -20.02
N ALA A 49 -32.66 -33.02 -19.43
CA ALA A 49 -32.14 -34.38 -19.14
C ALA A 49 -30.63 -34.38 -18.82
N ALA A 50 -30.28 -35.13 -17.77
CA ALA A 50 -28.92 -35.44 -17.34
C ALA A 50 -28.22 -36.47 -18.25
N THR A 51 -26.93 -36.29 -18.56
CA THR A 51 -25.89 -37.35 -18.46
C THR A 51 -24.46 -36.82 -18.72
N SER A 52 -23.59 -37.09 -17.73
CA SER A 52 -22.17 -37.47 -17.80
C SER A 52 -21.39 -37.38 -19.13
N SER A 53 -20.27 -36.63 -19.13
CA SER A 53 -19.14 -36.74 -20.09
C SER A 53 -17.86 -36.18 -19.44
N THR A 54 -16.92 -37.04 -19.03
CA THR A 54 -15.56 -37.29 -19.60
C THR A 54 -14.53 -36.14 -19.64
N ALA A 55 -13.35 -36.45 -19.09
CA ALA A 55 -11.98 -36.09 -19.43
C ALA A 55 -11.65 -34.97 -20.45
N ALA A 56 -10.80 -34.04 -19.98
CA ALA A 56 -9.64 -33.38 -20.62
C ALA A 56 -9.64 -33.01 -22.12
N THR A 57 -9.45 -31.72 -22.45
CA THR A 57 -8.24 -31.16 -23.10
C THR A 57 -8.43 -29.67 -23.46
N LEU A 58 -7.32 -28.94 -23.38
CA LEU A 58 -7.05 -27.53 -23.67
C LEU A 58 -7.45 -26.96 -25.04
N ALA A 59 -7.72 -25.64 -25.00
CA ALA A 59 -7.28 -24.57 -25.91
C ALA A 59 -8.28 -23.91 -26.91
N ALA A 60 -8.12 -22.58 -26.98
CA ALA A 60 -8.48 -21.61 -28.03
C ALA A 60 -9.75 -20.76 -27.84
N GLU A 61 -9.54 -19.62 -27.17
CA GLU A 61 -9.88 -18.23 -27.56
C GLU A 61 -11.12 -17.94 -28.42
N GLY A 62 -11.97 -17.05 -27.90
CA GLY A 62 -12.96 -16.29 -28.66
C GLY A 62 -13.56 -15.16 -27.81
N HIS A 63 -13.02 -13.96 -27.95
CA HIS A 63 -13.46 -12.73 -27.29
C HIS A 63 -14.94 -12.41 -27.59
N SER A 64 -15.73 -12.12 -26.56
CA SER A 64 -16.83 -11.15 -26.64
C SER A 64 -16.93 -10.38 -25.34
N THR A 65 -16.47 -9.14 -25.39
CA THR A 65 -16.45 -8.16 -24.32
C THR A 65 -17.83 -7.52 -24.19
N THR A 66 -18.50 -7.75 -23.06
CA THR A 66 -19.44 -6.76 -22.51
C THR A 66 -18.84 -6.24 -21.22
N ALA A 67 -18.44 -4.97 -21.26
CA ALA A 67 -17.87 -4.24 -20.13
C ALA A 67 -18.95 -4.02 -19.06
N ALA A 68 -19.14 -5.02 -18.19
CA ALA A 68 -19.75 -4.80 -16.89
C ALA A 68 -18.71 -4.08 -16.03
N LYS A 69 -19.06 -2.87 -15.60
CA LYS A 69 -18.36 -2.07 -14.59
C LYS A 69 -18.11 -2.98 -13.37
N ALA A 70 -16.90 -3.51 -13.26
CA ALA A 70 -16.53 -4.44 -12.19
C ALA A 70 -16.44 -3.66 -10.88
N THR A 71 -17.54 -3.62 -10.15
CA THR A 71 -17.50 -3.51 -8.69
C THR A 71 -16.69 -4.70 -8.18
N PRO A 72 -15.65 -4.52 -7.34
CA PRO A 72 -15.00 -5.65 -6.71
C PRO A 72 -16.06 -6.43 -5.94
N ALA A 73 -16.02 -7.76 -6.07
CA ALA A 73 -17.08 -8.65 -5.61
C ALA A 73 -17.38 -8.41 -4.13
N TYR A 74 -18.54 -7.81 -3.85
CA TYR A 74 -19.19 -7.91 -2.55
C TYR A 74 -19.43 -9.40 -2.30
N ILE A 75 -18.84 -9.95 -1.24
CA ILE A 75 -19.42 -11.16 -0.64
C ILE A 75 -20.76 -10.70 -0.07
N LYS A 76 -21.81 -10.82 -0.89
CA LYS A 76 -23.18 -10.71 -0.41
C LYS A 76 -23.34 -11.90 0.52
N LEU A 77 -23.30 -11.68 1.84
CA LEU A 77 -23.51 -12.67 2.91
C LEU A 77 -24.97 -13.21 2.92
N GLY A 78 -25.47 -13.62 1.76
CA GLY A 78 -26.87 -13.99 1.52
C GLY A 78 -27.17 -15.49 1.67
N ALA A 79 -26.18 -16.33 1.99
CA ALA A 79 -26.39 -17.72 2.36
C ALA A 79 -25.84 -17.93 3.79
N PRO A 80 -26.53 -18.71 4.65
CA PRO A 80 -26.13 -18.86 6.05
C PRO A 80 -24.84 -19.69 6.10
N LEU A 81 -23.71 -18.99 6.09
CA LEU A 81 -22.39 -19.52 6.45
C LEU A 81 -22.20 -19.52 7.97
N ALA A 82 -23.07 -18.82 8.70
CA ALA A 82 -23.08 -18.75 10.15
C ALA A 82 -23.61 -20.05 10.76
N ASN A 83 -22.93 -20.52 11.80
CA ASN A 83 -23.30 -21.70 12.56
C ASN A 83 -24.49 -21.44 13.50
N SER A 84 -24.86 -20.17 13.71
CA SER A 84 -26.01 -19.80 14.54
C SER A 84 -26.71 -18.49 14.10
N PRO A 85 -27.99 -18.28 14.48
CA PRO A 85 -28.68 -17.02 14.27
C PRO A 85 -28.00 -15.81 14.95
N GLU A 86 -27.38 -16.01 16.10
CA GLU A 86 -26.64 -14.96 16.82
C GLU A 86 -25.39 -14.53 16.04
N GLU A 87 -24.65 -15.49 15.48
CA GLU A 87 -23.49 -15.20 14.64
C GLU A 87 -23.92 -14.44 13.37
N GLN A 88 -25.03 -14.84 12.73
CA GLN A 88 -25.59 -14.13 11.58
C GLN A 88 -26.02 -12.70 11.93
N ALA A 89 -26.62 -12.48 13.10
CA ALA A 89 -27.04 -11.15 13.54
C ALA A 89 -25.84 -10.20 13.71
N VAL A 90 -24.73 -10.68 14.26
CA VAL A 90 -23.50 -9.89 14.40
C VAL A 90 -22.93 -9.49 13.05
N LEU A 91 -22.95 -10.40 12.06
CA LEU A 91 -22.46 -10.13 10.71
C LEU A 91 -23.34 -9.12 9.97
N VAL A 92 -24.67 -9.24 10.08
CA VAL A 92 -25.62 -8.29 9.49
C VAL A 92 -25.45 -6.91 10.11
N GLU A 93 -25.31 -6.82 11.43
CA GLU A 93 -25.09 -5.55 12.10
C GLU A 93 -23.77 -4.88 11.66
N LEU A 94 -22.69 -5.65 11.48
CA LEU A 94 -21.44 -5.12 10.92
C LEU A 94 -21.66 -4.59 9.50
N GLN A 95 -22.41 -5.31 8.66
CA GLN A 95 -22.70 -4.85 7.31
C GLN A 95 -23.54 -3.57 7.30
N ASP A 96 -24.58 -3.48 8.12
CA ASP A 96 -25.43 -2.29 8.24
C ASP A 96 -24.62 -1.05 8.68
N LEU A 97 -23.63 -1.25 9.56
CA LEU A 97 -22.70 -0.20 9.98
C LEU A 97 -21.76 0.24 8.85
N MET A 98 -21.34 -0.69 8.00
CA MET A 98 -20.43 -0.45 6.87
C MET A 98 -21.12 0.25 5.70
N ASP A 99 -22.42 0.00 5.50
CA ASP A 99 -23.21 0.61 4.43
C ASP A 99 -23.52 2.11 4.71
N ASP A 100 -23.33 2.58 5.95
CA ASP A 100 -23.48 3.98 6.34
C ASP A 100 -22.13 4.65 6.65
N ALA A 101 -21.70 5.54 5.75
CA ALA A 101 -20.47 6.33 5.88
C ALA A 101 -20.39 7.15 7.18
N GLY A 102 -21.52 7.58 7.73
CA GLY A 102 -21.57 8.32 9.00
C GLY A 102 -21.24 7.46 10.21
N ARG A 103 -21.20 6.12 10.05
CA ARG A 103 -21.05 5.15 11.13
C ARG A 103 -19.79 4.29 11.01
N HIS A 104 -18.86 4.66 10.13
CA HIS A 104 -17.60 3.92 9.97
C HIS A 104 -16.78 3.80 11.27
N SER A 105 -16.85 4.77 12.18
CA SER A 105 -16.19 4.64 13.49
C SER A 105 -16.80 3.53 14.36
N GLU A 106 -18.13 3.38 14.33
CA GLU A 106 -18.83 2.28 15.00
C GLU A 106 -18.52 0.94 14.31
N ALA A 107 -18.53 0.92 12.97
CA ALA A 107 -18.16 -0.25 12.18
C ALA A 107 -16.74 -0.73 12.53
N LYS A 108 -15.78 0.21 12.63
CA LYS A 108 -14.39 -0.08 12.99
C LYS A 108 -14.29 -0.67 14.39
N ALA A 109 -14.93 -0.05 15.38
CA ALA A 109 -14.93 -0.54 16.75
C ALA A 109 -15.49 -1.97 16.85
N LYS A 110 -16.59 -2.24 16.12
CA LYS A 110 -17.19 -3.57 16.04
C LYS A 110 -16.27 -4.58 15.36
N ALA A 111 -15.66 -4.22 14.24
CA ALA A 111 -14.71 -5.07 13.54
C ALA A 111 -13.50 -5.42 14.41
N ILE A 112 -12.93 -4.46 15.15
CA ILE A 112 -11.83 -4.71 16.09
C ILE A 112 -12.26 -5.70 17.18
N ALA A 113 -13.46 -5.53 17.75
CA ALA A 113 -13.97 -6.47 18.77
C ALA A 113 -14.18 -7.88 18.19
N MET A 114 -14.71 -7.99 16.98
CA MET A 114 -14.90 -9.26 16.27
C MET A 114 -13.58 -9.95 15.91
N ALA A 115 -12.56 -9.18 15.51
CA ALA A 115 -11.21 -9.69 15.28
C ALA A 115 -10.62 -10.33 16.55
N ALA A 116 -10.82 -9.70 17.72
CA ALA A 116 -10.20 -10.14 18.96
C ALA A 116 -10.82 -11.43 19.55
N SER A 117 -12.14 -11.61 19.43
CA SER A 117 -12.84 -12.69 20.15
C SER A 117 -13.91 -13.43 19.34
N GLY A 118 -14.03 -13.14 18.05
CA GLY A 118 -15.01 -13.78 17.18
C GLY A 118 -14.61 -15.19 16.75
N SER A 119 -15.55 -15.90 16.13
CA SER A 119 -15.28 -17.10 15.34
C SER A 119 -14.41 -16.78 14.11
N ASP A 120 -13.82 -17.78 13.46
CA ASP A 120 -13.07 -17.59 12.21
C ASP A 120 -13.89 -16.83 11.16
N LEU A 121 -15.18 -17.15 11.02
CA LEU A 121 -16.09 -16.44 10.10
C LEU A 121 -16.24 -14.96 10.47
N GLN A 122 -16.41 -14.66 11.76
CA GLN A 122 -16.49 -13.28 12.26
C GLN A 122 -15.15 -12.54 12.11
N GLN A 123 -14.03 -13.22 12.32
CA GLN A 123 -12.69 -12.66 12.12
C GLN A 123 -12.45 -12.35 10.63
N ILE A 124 -12.84 -13.22 9.70
CA ILE A 124 -12.77 -12.93 8.26
C ILE A 124 -13.65 -11.73 7.87
N ALA A 125 -14.86 -11.64 8.41
CA ALA A 125 -15.73 -10.47 8.18
C ALA A 125 -15.11 -9.19 8.74
N ALA A 126 -14.51 -9.26 9.94
CA ALA A 126 -13.79 -8.16 10.55
C ALA A 126 -12.59 -7.73 9.71
N VAL A 127 -11.77 -8.66 9.21
CA VAL A 127 -10.63 -8.38 8.32
C VAL A 127 -11.08 -7.59 7.09
N ASN A 128 -12.17 -8.03 6.44
CA ASN A 128 -12.71 -7.33 5.27
C ASN A 128 -13.20 -5.92 5.59
N ALA A 129 -13.87 -5.73 6.74
CA ALA A 129 -14.29 -4.41 7.20
C ALA A 129 -13.08 -3.50 7.49
N LEU A 130 -12.09 -4.01 8.22
CA LEU A 130 -10.85 -3.29 8.55
C LEU A 130 -10.06 -2.90 7.29
N ARG A 131 -10.02 -3.76 6.27
CA ARG A 131 -9.41 -3.45 4.96
C ARG A 131 -10.06 -2.25 4.31
N TRP A 132 -11.38 -2.12 4.39
CA TRP A 132 -12.11 -1.06 3.70
C TRP A 132 -12.15 0.26 4.48
N ILE A 133 -12.22 0.19 5.81
CA ILE A 133 -12.20 1.39 6.67
C ILE A 133 -10.77 1.94 6.80
N GLY A 134 -9.78 1.07 6.94
CA GLY A 134 -8.37 1.43 7.06
C GLY A 134 -7.97 2.17 8.34
N GLY A 135 -6.84 2.87 8.25
CA GLY A 135 -6.19 3.63 9.32
C GLY A 135 -5.32 2.79 10.26
N SER A 136 -4.56 3.50 11.12
CA SER A 136 -3.55 2.88 12.00
C SER A 136 -4.08 1.74 12.88
N ASP A 137 -5.23 1.91 13.56
CA ASP A 137 -5.74 0.82 14.41
C ASP A 137 -6.14 -0.42 13.61
N ALA A 138 -6.63 -0.25 12.37
CA ALA A 138 -6.96 -1.37 11.51
C ALA A 138 -5.70 -2.15 11.15
N LYS A 139 -4.63 -1.46 10.76
CA LYS A 139 -3.34 -2.08 10.46
C LYS A 139 -2.80 -2.85 11.67
N LYS A 140 -2.84 -2.25 12.87
CA LYS A 140 -2.41 -2.90 14.12
C LYS A 140 -3.24 -4.16 14.43
N THR A 141 -4.55 -4.10 14.30
CA THR A 141 -5.42 -5.27 14.52
C THR A 141 -5.16 -6.37 13.49
N LEU A 142 -4.94 -6.03 12.21
CA LEU A 142 -4.59 -7.01 11.17
C LEU A 142 -3.23 -7.68 11.47
N THR A 143 -2.22 -6.91 11.87
CA THR A 143 -0.92 -7.42 12.31
C THR A 143 -1.03 -8.39 13.49
N GLN A 144 -1.92 -8.12 14.45
CA GLN A 144 -2.17 -9.02 15.58
C GLN A 144 -2.83 -10.33 15.11
N LEU A 145 -3.86 -10.25 14.25
CA LEU A 145 -4.53 -11.42 13.71
C LEU A 145 -3.59 -12.36 12.96
N MET A 146 -2.62 -11.81 12.22
CA MET A 146 -1.61 -12.62 11.52
C MET A 146 -0.87 -13.58 12.46
N GLY A 147 -0.55 -13.13 13.68
CA GLY A 147 0.21 -13.92 14.65
C GLY A 147 -0.63 -14.76 15.61
N SER A 148 -1.93 -14.48 15.75
CA SER A 148 -2.77 -15.11 16.78
C SER A 148 -3.92 -15.98 16.23
N ALA A 149 -4.32 -15.81 14.98
CA ALA A 149 -5.46 -16.51 14.39
C ALA A 149 -5.06 -17.81 13.67
N GLY A 150 -6.06 -18.58 13.22
CA GLY A 150 -5.83 -19.74 12.36
C GLY A 150 -5.29 -19.35 10.97
N GLU A 151 -4.71 -20.31 10.25
CA GLU A 151 -4.03 -20.10 8.95
C GLU A 151 -4.87 -19.30 7.94
N GLU A 152 -6.16 -19.62 7.82
CA GLU A 152 -7.07 -18.94 6.88
C GLU A 152 -7.24 -17.45 7.22
N VAL A 153 -7.49 -17.15 8.51
CA VAL A 153 -7.67 -15.79 9.00
C VAL A 153 -6.36 -15.00 8.93
N SER A 154 -5.25 -15.62 9.30
CA SER A 154 -3.92 -15.01 9.23
C SER A 154 -3.56 -14.61 7.80
N GLY A 155 -3.78 -15.51 6.83
CA GLY A 155 -3.54 -15.23 5.42
C GLY A 155 -4.42 -14.12 4.86
N GLU A 156 -5.70 -14.04 5.25
CA GLU A 156 -6.57 -12.94 4.83
C GLU A 156 -6.20 -11.61 5.51
N ALA A 157 -5.79 -11.65 6.78
CA ALA A 157 -5.30 -10.48 7.51
C ALA A 157 -4.05 -9.90 6.84
N LEU A 158 -3.11 -10.74 6.40
CA LEU A 158 -1.95 -10.31 5.64
C LEU A 158 -2.35 -9.65 4.30
N ARG A 159 -3.27 -10.24 3.54
CA ARG A 159 -3.75 -9.64 2.28
C ARG A 159 -4.37 -8.28 2.50
N ALA A 160 -5.20 -8.15 3.55
CA ALA A 160 -5.79 -6.87 3.94
C ALA A 160 -4.74 -5.85 4.37
N LEU A 161 -3.75 -6.25 5.17
CA LEU A 161 -2.67 -5.38 5.61
C LEU A 161 -1.82 -4.92 4.43
N THR A 162 -1.43 -5.83 3.56
CA THR A 162 -0.64 -5.55 2.34
C THR A 162 -1.36 -4.56 1.44
N HIS A 163 -2.69 -4.71 1.29
CA HIS A 163 -3.51 -3.74 0.56
C HIS A 163 -3.41 -2.34 1.16
N LEU A 164 -3.64 -2.20 2.47
CA LEU A 164 -3.57 -0.90 3.16
C LEU A 164 -2.17 -0.26 3.09
N LEU A 165 -1.12 -1.05 3.29
CA LEU A 165 0.26 -0.57 3.21
C LEU A 165 0.64 -0.16 1.77
N THR A 166 0.11 -0.87 0.76
CA THR A 166 0.30 -0.48 -0.65
C THR A 166 -0.45 0.81 -0.97
N GLU A 167 -1.65 1.01 -0.42
CA GLU A 167 -2.38 2.27 -0.57
C GLU A 167 -1.61 3.45 0.06
N ASP A 168 -0.98 3.26 1.21
CA ASP A 168 -0.13 4.30 1.82
C ASP A 168 1.01 4.72 0.89
N LEU A 169 1.61 3.81 0.12
CA LEU A 169 2.71 4.16 -0.79
C LEU A 169 2.30 5.12 -1.91
N VAL A 170 1.03 5.14 -2.30
CA VAL A 170 0.52 5.89 -3.45
C VAL A 170 -0.49 6.97 -3.09
N ALA A 171 -0.92 7.04 -1.82
CA ALA A 171 -1.88 8.01 -1.35
C ALA A 171 -1.31 9.45 -1.42
N GLU A 172 -2.15 10.42 -1.76
CA GLU A 172 -1.79 11.84 -1.71
C GLU A 172 -1.42 12.30 -0.29
N ARG A 173 -1.97 11.62 0.71
CA ARG A 173 -1.71 11.84 2.15
C ARG A 173 -1.52 10.47 2.80
N PRO A 174 -0.31 9.91 2.75
CA PRO A 174 -0.04 8.62 3.37
C PRO A 174 -0.17 8.71 4.89
N ASP A 175 -0.56 7.60 5.51
CA ASP A 175 -0.37 7.47 6.95
C ASP A 175 1.13 7.58 7.29
N PRO A 176 1.50 8.15 8.45
CA PRO A 176 2.90 8.18 8.89
C PRO A 176 3.50 6.78 8.93
N PHE A 177 4.76 6.66 8.50
CA PHE A 177 5.51 5.41 8.62
C PHE A 177 5.65 5.02 10.09
N ASP A 178 5.25 3.79 10.44
CA ASP A 178 5.32 3.23 11.79
C ASP A 178 6.30 2.05 11.79
N PRO A 179 7.56 2.25 12.25
CA PRO A 179 8.57 1.20 12.27
C PRO A 179 8.18 -0.02 13.10
N ALA A 180 7.43 0.19 14.19
CA ALA A 180 7.00 -0.88 15.08
C ALA A 180 5.95 -1.76 14.40
N LEU A 181 4.99 -1.14 13.70
CA LEU A 181 4.00 -1.87 12.90
C LEU A 181 4.67 -2.77 11.86
N TRP A 182 5.66 -2.25 11.13
CA TRP A 182 6.39 -3.02 10.11
C TRP A 182 7.15 -4.20 10.70
N LYS A 183 7.86 -3.97 11.81
CA LYS A 183 8.58 -5.02 12.54
C LYS A 183 7.62 -6.10 13.02
N ASP A 184 6.52 -5.72 13.66
CA ASP A 184 5.51 -6.66 14.18
C ASP A 184 4.85 -7.45 13.04
N ALA A 185 4.52 -6.79 11.91
CA ALA A 185 3.92 -7.45 10.75
C ALA A 185 4.83 -8.52 10.15
N ILE A 186 6.13 -8.21 10.00
CA ILE A 186 7.11 -9.17 9.48
C ILE A 186 7.32 -10.32 10.46
N GLN A 187 7.39 -10.04 11.76
CA GLN A 187 7.58 -11.08 12.79
C GLN A 187 6.36 -12.00 12.93
N ASN A 188 5.16 -11.48 12.71
CA ASN A 188 3.90 -12.22 12.82
C ASN A 188 3.47 -12.92 11.52
N ALA A 189 4.22 -12.78 10.43
CA ALA A 189 3.91 -13.47 9.18
C ALA A 189 4.01 -15.00 9.36
N TYR A 190 3.04 -15.73 8.82
CA TYR A 190 2.85 -17.16 9.11
C TYR A 190 3.97 -18.03 8.51
N ASN A 191 4.54 -17.61 7.38
CA ASN A 191 5.59 -18.35 6.67
C ASN A 191 6.58 -17.41 5.95
N ASP A 192 7.65 -17.98 5.42
CA ASP A 192 8.74 -17.22 4.79
C ASP A 192 8.29 -16.46 3.53
N ALA A 193 7.34 -16.98 2.75
CA ALA A 193 6.85 -16.31 1.55
C ALA A 193 6.04 -15.04 1.89
N GLU A 194 5.29 -15.10 2.99
CA GLU A 194 4.57 -13.95 3.53
C GLU A 194 5.53 -12.90 4.10
N ARG A 195 6.58 -13.33 4.83
CA ARG A 195 7.65 -12.44 5.27
C ARG A 195 8.31 -11.73 4.08
N GLU A 196 8.72 -12.49 3.07
CA GLU A 196 9.39 -11.95 1.89
C GLU A 196 8.50 -10.92 1.18
N SER A 197 7.19 -11.17 1.07
CA SER A 197 6.23 -10.21 0.50
C SER A 197 6.23 -8.88 1.26
N LEU A 198 6.30 -8.91 2.60
CA LEU A 198 6.38 -7.70 3.43
C LEU A 198 7.74 -7.01 3.31
N PHE A 199 8.86 -7.74 3.20
CA PHE A 199 10.18 -7.15 2.97
C PHE A 199 10.26 -6.44 1.60
N VAL A 200 9.67 -7.03 0.55
CA VAL A 200 9.56 -6.39 -0.77
C VAL A 200 8.78 -5.08 -0.67
N LEU A 201 7.65 -5.09 0.04
CA LEU A 201 6.83 -3.89 0.20
C LEU A 201 7.53 -2.83 1.05
N LEU A 202 8.18 -3.23 2.15
CA LEU A 202 9.00 -2.36 2.99
C LEU A 202 10.07 -1.64 2.15
N SER A 203 10.74 -2.36 1.23
CA SER A 203 11.79 -1.81 0.36
C SER A 203 11.31 -0.77 -0.65
N ALA A 204 10.00 -0.54 -0.79
CA ALA A 204 9.47 0.56 -1.58
C ALA A 204 9.55 1.92 -0.85
N HIS A 205 9.83 1.91 0.46
CA HIS A 205 10.04 3.12 1.26
C HIS A 205 11.48 3.65 1.14
N PRO A 206 11.72 4.94 1.42
CA PRO A 206 13.08 5.49 1.36
C PRO A 206 13.98 4.88 2.46
N PRO A 207 15.32 4.85 2.25
CA PRO A 207 16.26 4.21 3.18
C PRO A 207 16.16 4.68 4.64
N LYS A 208 15.81 5.96 4.85
CA LYS A 208 15.60 6.55 6.19
C LYS A 208 14.54 5.85 7.04
N ASP A 209 13.56 5.23 6.39
CA ASP A 209 12.45 4.55 7.04
C ASP A 209 12.72 3.04 7.11
N VAL A 210 13.29 2.47 6.03
CA VAL A 210 13.54 1.03 5.87
C VAL A 210 14.71 0.53 6.72
N VAL A 211 15.86 1.21 6.65
CA VAL A 211 17.11 0.74 7.28
C VAL A 211 16.94 0.52 8.80
N PRO A 212 16.32 1.43 9.58
CA PRO A 212 16.09 1.20 11.00
C PRO A 212 15.28 -0.06 11.30
N VAL A 213 14.26 -0.36 10.50
CA VAL A 213 13.44 -1.58 10.67
C VAL A 213 14.26 -2.82 10.36
N LEU A 214 15.05 -2.80 9.27
CA LEU A 214 15.87 -3.95 8.90
C LEU A 214 16.98 -4.22 9.91
N LEU A 215 17.61 -3.19 10.50
CA LEU A 215 18.59 -3.34 11.58
C LEU A 215 17.96 -4.00 12.82
N ASP A 216 16.75 -3.57 13.18
CA ASP A 216 15.97 -4.19 14.25
C ASP A 216 15.65 -5.68 14.01
N LEU A 217 15.43 -6.07 12.75
CA LEU A 217 15.15 -7.45 12.35
C LEU A 217 16.43 -8.29 12.21
N GLN A 218 17.55 -7.67 11.80
CA GLN A 218 18.88 -8.30 11.75
C GLN A 218 19.33 -8.77 13.15
N GLU A 219 18.96 -8.03 14.19
CA GLU A 219 19.25 -8.37 15.60
C GLU A 219 18.23 -9.35 16.22
N SER A 220 17.28 -9.88 15.44
CA SER A 220 16.32 -10.84 15.96
C SER A 220 16.98 -12.16 16.36
N LYS A 221 16.34 -12.90 17.28
CA LYS A 221 16.79 -14.24 17.68
C LYS A 221 16.42 -15.32 16.66
N ASP A 222 15.58 -15.00 15.66
CA ASP A 222 15.27 -15.89 14.56
C ASP A 222 16.36 -15.73 13.49
N ASN A 223 17.24 -16.73 13.38
CA ASN A 223 18.35 -16.71 12.42
C ASN A 223 17.86 -16.55 10.97
N SER A 224 16.74 -17.17 10.60
CA SER A 224 16.21 -17.06 9.23
C SER A 224 15.72 -15.65 8.95
N LEU A 225 15.09 -15.01 9.95
CA LEU A 225 14.67 -13.62 9.84
C LEU A 225 15.86 -12.66 9.80
N ALA A 226 16.89 -12.91 10.61
CA ALA A 226 18.10 -12.11 10.64
C ALA A 226 18.90 -12.20 9.33
N GLU A 227 19.02 -13.41 8.75
CA GLU A 227 19.65 -13.63 7.44
C GLU A 227 18.88 -12.89 6.33
N LEU A 228 17.54 -13.01 6.31
CA LEU A 228 16.71 -12.31 5.34
C LEU A 228 16.81 -10.79 5.48
N ALA A 229 16.78 -10.27 6.71
CA ALA A 229 16.96 -8.85 6.96
C ALA A 229 18.33 -8.34 6.48
N THR A 230 19.38 -9.17 6.59
CA THR A 230 20.72 -8.84 6.08
C THR A 230 20.74 -8.75 4.54
N GLU A 231 20.07 -9.66 3.83
CA GLU A 231 19.94 -9.59 2.37
C GLU A 231 19.19 -8.33 1.91
N TYR A 232 18.13 -7.95 2.63
CA TYR A 232 17.38 -6.74 2.34
C TYR A 232 18.12 -5.46 2.74
N LEU A 233 18.97 -5.48 3.78
CA LEU A 233 19.87 -4.38 4.10
C LEU A 233 20.80 -4.11 2.93
N GLU A 234 21.53 -5.13 2.46
CA GLU A 234 22.44 -5.00 1.31
C GLU A 234 21.71 -4.45 0.07
N THR A 235 20.49 -4.90 -0.18
CA THR A 235 19.68 -4.41 -1.31
C THR A 235 19.31 -2.93 -1.16
N ASN A 236 18.87 -2.51 0.04
CA ASN A 236 18.43 -1.14 0.31
C ASN A 236 19.60 -0.15 0.51
N THR A 237 20.83 -0.64 0.64
CA THR A 237 22.05 0.17 0.77
C THR A 237 22.95 0.09 -0.46
N ASN A 238 22.36 -0.17 -1.63
CA ASN A 238 23.03 -0.22 -2.94
C ASN A 238 24.18 -1.23 -3.02
N GLY A 239 24.05 -2.38 -2.33
CA GLY A 239 25.06 -3.43 -2.29
C GLY A 239 26.08 -3.28 -1.17
N THR A 240 25.87 -2.38 -0.22
CA THR A 240 26.77 -2.21 0.93
C THR A 240 26.48 -3.27 1.98
N GLU A 241 27.46 -4.12 2.26
CA GLU A 241 27.34 -5.15 3.29
C GLU A 241 27.34 -4.52 4.69
N ILE A 242 26.20 -4.58 5.39
CA ILE A 242 26.01 -4.08 6.76
C ILE A 242 25.90 -5.28 7.70
N LEU A 243 26.89 -5.43 8.57
CA LEU A 243 27.00 -6.59 9.46
C LEU A 243 26.44 -6.35 10.86
N ASN A 244 26.21 -5.08 11.22
CA ASN A 244 25.69 -4.69 12.52
C ASN A 244 25.03 -3.31 12.48
N ARG A 245 24.32 -2.97 13.56
CA ARG A 245 23.63 -1.70 13.75
C ARG A 245 24.52 -0.48 13.65
N GLU A 246 25.72 -0.50 14.24
CA GLU A 246 26.63 0.64 14.22
C GLU A 246 26.99 1.02 12.76
N GLN A 247 27.34 0.03 11.94
CA GLN A 247 27.62 0.24 10.52
C GLN A 247 26.39 0.75 9.74
N GLY A 248 25.20 0.24 10.05
CA GLY A 248 23.98 0.66 9.36
C GLY A 248 23.53 2.07 9.74
N GLU A 249 23.69 2.46 11.00
CA GLU A 249 23.40 3.81 11.49
C GLU A 249 24.41 4.83 10.93
N GLU A 250 25.70 4.47 10.88
CA GLU A 250 26.75 5.28 10.24
C GLU A 250 26.44 5.49 8.75
N TRP A 251 26.19 4.41 8.01
CA TRP A 251 25.82 4.48 6.60
C TRP A 251 24.59 5.37 6.38
N LEU A 252 23.56 5.23 7.22
CA LEU A 252 22.34 6.01 7.09
C LEU A 252 22.60 7.51 7.34
N ALA A 253 23.43 7.84 8.33
CA ALA A 253 23.80 9.23 8.61
C ALA A 253 24.57 9.86 7.45
N GLU A 254 25.57 9.15 6.90
CA GLU A 254 26.33 9.60 5.74
C GLU A 254 25.44 9.79 4.50
N HIS A 255 24.58 8.80 4.23
CA HIS A 255 23.68 8.85 3.07
C HIS A 255 22.68 10.01 3.16
N LEU A 256 22.13 10.27 4.34
CA LEU A 256 21.23 11.40 4.55
C LEU A 256 21.93 12.75 4.38
N GLN A 257 23.16 12.87 4.87
CA GLN A 257 23.96 14.08 4.69
C GLN A 257 24.31 14.30 3.21
N GLU A 258 24.67 13.24 2.48
CA GLU A 258 24.93 13.32 1.04
C GLU A 258 23.69 13.78 0.26
N GLN A 259 22.51 13.24 0.59
CA GLN A 259 21.24 13.66 -0.01
C GLN A 259 20.91 15.14 0.25
N GLU A 260 21.23 15.66 1.44
CA GLU A 260 21.05 17.07 1.77
C GLU A 260 22.01 17.97 0.99
N ASN A 261 23.28 17.56 0.89
CA ASN A 261 24.30 18.28 0.12
C ASN A 261 23.93 18.36 -1.36
N ILE A 262 23.48 17.25 -1.96
CA ILE A 262 23.05 17.21 -3.36
C ILE A 262 21.87 18.16 -3.60
N LYS A 263 20.85 18.14 -2.72
CA LYS A 263 19.70 19.06 -2.83
C LYS A 263 20.14 20.52 -2.76
N THR A 264 21.04 20.84 -1.84
CA THR A 264 21.58 22.19 -1.68
C THR A 264 22.33 22.65 -2.93
N GLU A 265 23.15 21.76 -3.51
CA GLU A 265 23.88 22.06 -4.74
C GLU A 265 22.95 22.24 -5.94
N GLU A 266 21.92 21.41 -6.08
CA GLU A 266 20.90 21.54 -7.12
C GLU A 266 20.09 22.86 -7.00
N GLU A 267 19.78 23.29 -5.79
CA GLU A 267 19.11 24.57 -5.54
C GLU A 267 20.01 25.74 -5.91
N LEU A 268 21.29 25.71 -5.51
CA LEU A 268 22.28 26.72 -5.88
C LEU A 268 22.50 26.78 -7.40
N GLU A 269 22.51 25.63 -8.08
CA GLU A 269 22.62 25.58 -9.54
C GLU A 269 21.37 26.18 -10.22
N LYS A 270 20.16 25.84 -9.75
CA LYS A 270 18.92 26.47 -10.23
C LYS A 270 18.93 27.98 -10.04
N GLU A 271 19.42 28.48 -8.90
CA GLU A 271 19.57 29.92 -8.65
C GLU A 271 20.60 30.57 -9.59
N ARG A 272 21.74 29.91 -9.82
CA ARG A 272 22.79 30.39 -10.73
C ARG A 272 22.30 30.45 -12.18
N ASP A 273 21.57 29.43 -12.61
CA ASP A 273 21.02 29.35 -13.97
C ASP A 273 19.91 30.39 -14.18
N ALA A 274 19.07 30.63 -13.17
CA ALA A 274 18.09 31.71 -13.20
C ALA A 274 18.74 33.11 -13.21
N ALA A 275 19.90 33.28 -12.58
CA ALA A 275 20.68 34.52 -12.60
C ALA A 275 21.42 34.76 -13.93
N THR A 276 21.63 33.72 -14.74
CA THR A 276 22.39 33.79 -16.00
C THR A 276 21.51 33.72 -17.26
N ASN A 277 20.21 33.42 -17.13
CA ASN A 277 19.24 33.50 -18.23
C ASN A 277 18.81 34.97 -18.52
N PRO A 278 19.12 35.54 -19.71
CA PRO A 278 18.81 36.94 -20.05
C PRO A 278 17.33 37.33 -19.98
N GLN A 279 16.42 36.36 -20.11
CA GLN A 279 14.97 36.60 -20.08
C GLN A 279 14.38 36.67 -18.67
N ASP A 280 15.03 36.09 -17.65
CA ASP A 280 14.54 36.04 -16.26
C ASP A 280 15.22 37.07 -15.34
N LEU A 281 16.32 37.69 -15.79
CA LEU A 281 17.06 38.75 -15.09
C LEU A 281 16.18 39.92 -14.57
N PRO A 282 15.18 40.45 -15.32
CA PRO A 282 14.29 41.47 -14.80
C PRO A 282 13.41 40.97 -13.65
N ARG A 283 12.95 39.71 -13.74
CA ARG A 283 12.05 39.08 -12.78
C ARG A 283 12.77 38.73 -11.48
N PHE A 284 14.03 38.30 -11.58
CA PHE A 284 14.91 38.02 -10.43
C PHE A 284 15.32 39.31 -9.70
N ALA A 285 15.60 40.38 -10.44
CA ALA A 285 15.86 41.70 -9.85
C ALA A 285 14.64 42.23 -9.09
N GLU A 286 13.43 42.03 -9.64
CA GLU A 286 12.17 42.42 -9.00
C GLU A 286 11.88 41.58 -7.74
N LEU A 287 12.08 40.25 -7.78
CA LEU A 287 11.95 39.37 -6.62
C LEU A 287 12.94 39.71 -5.50
N LYS A 288 14.23 39.96 -5.82
CA LYS A 288 15.21 40.41 -4.82
C LYS A 288 14.83 41.76 -4.22
N ARG A 289 14.25 42.66 -5.02
CA ARG A 289 13.76 43.96 -4.53
C ARG A 289 12.60 43.78 -3.56
N ILE A 290 11.64 42.91 -3.90
CA ILE A 290 10.48 42.60 -3.05
C ILE A 290 10.92 41.97 -1.73
N LEU A 291 11.81 40.97 -1.77
CA LEU A 291 12.34 40.33 -0.56
C LEU A 291 13.12 41.31 0.32
N ALA A 292 13.91 42.21 -0.27
CA ALA A 292 14.59 43.26 0.48
C ALA A 292 13.61 44.29 1.09
N GLU A 293 12.54 44.64 0.38
CA GLU A 293 11.47 45.52 0.90
C GLU A 293 10.69 44.85 2.04
N GLU A 294 10.44 43.54 1.97
CA GLU A 294 9.77 42.79 3.04
C GLU A 294 10.66 42.60 4.27
N ALA A 295 11.94 42.29 4.09
CA ALA A 295 12.91 42.21 5.18
C ALA A 295 13.07 43.56 5.90
N ALA A 296 13.17 44.67 5.15
CA ALA A 296 13.23 46.01 5.72
C ALA A 296 11.94 46.45 6.42
N LYS A 297 10.78 45.94 5.96
CA LYS A 297 9.50 46.13 6.68
C LYS A 297 9.46 45.32 7.97
N ALA A 298 9.88 44.06 7.95
CA ALA A 298 9.93 43.23 9.14
C ALA A 298 10.83 43.84 10.23
N GLU A 299 12.01 44.34 9.85
CA GLU A 299 12.98 44.97 10.76
C GLU A 299 12.48 46.31 11.34
N ASN A 300 11.71 47.09 10.57
CA ASN A 300 11.07 48.30 11.07
C ASN A 300 9.86 48.01 11.99
N THR A 301 9.17 46.89 11.78
CA THR A 301 8.03 46.49 12.63
C THR A 301 8.53 45.98 13.98
N GLU A 302 9.64 45.22 14.00
CA GLU A 302 10.27 44.74 15.24
C GLU A 302 10.89 45.88 16.09
N ASN A 303 11.40 46.93 15.45
CA ASN A 303 11.90 48.12 16.14
C ASN A 303 10.79 49.08 16.64
N ALA A 304 9.59 48.99 16.08
CA ALA A 304 8.43 49.75 16.56
C ALA A 304 7.81 49.11 17.81
N GLU A 305 7.77 47.77 17.90
CA GLU A 305 7.25 47.05 19.07
C GLU A 305 8.16 47.10 20.32
N LYS A 306 9.43 47.49 20.17
CA LYS A 306 10.37 47.68 21.30
C LYS A 306 10.40 49.11 21.86
N LYS A 307 9.54 50.01 21.36
CA LYS A 307 9.52 51.44 21.74
C LYS A 307 8.24 51.94 22.41
N ASP A 308 7.25 51.06 22.61
CA ASP A 308 6.09 51.26 23.50
C ASP A 308 6.21 50.38 24.76
#